data_AF-A0A519QQG4-F1
#
_entry.id   AF-A0A519QQG4-F1
#
_cell.length_a   1.000
_cell.length_b   1.000
_cell.length_c   1.000
_cell.angle_alpha   90.00
_cell.angle_beta   90.00
_cell.angle_gamma   90.00
#
_symmetry.space_group_name_H-M   'P 1'
#
loop_
_entity.id
_entity.type
_entity.pdbx_description
1 polymer ?
#
loop_
_entity_poly.entity_id
_entity_poly.type
_entity_poly.pdbx_seq_one_letter_code
_entity_poly.pdbx_strand_id
1 'polypeptide(L)'
;DNVFFINFHCIKEEISTQKTSWGNLKSFLGKHIQKIVAHDTKMHCKKEQFREATKEAANEVLQGSELERFVERIKSNYKFNLRQNDCLVEFGFPDYEEIFLQMMFKVGLNCRDVKELVPIDHFGDGYISLFIMAVIQAIAETNTDDKCLFIFEEPESFLHEHHQEYFYRMVLCNLAERGHQVIYTTHSDRMVDVWDTKSIIRIEFDEDANQTVIRFNKTGEFNPASEEINEPFREPISLENYNSFLKSVEPNLNKILFSRKVVLVEGPNDLMAYKYAVEKKVFGIKQSKRFSEAFLSLNNMAIIPHHGKTTAFYLIELCKWLKLDYFIITDWDFEEDFISEISGISSMEDLKENVLYE
;
A
#
# COMPACT_ATOMS: atom_id res chain seq x y z
N ASP A 1 9.83 -7.82 -20.13
CA ASP A 1 8.80 -7.74 -19.08
C ASP A 1 8.94 -6.45 -18.30
N ASN A 2 7.88 -5.65 -18.25
CA ASN A 2 7.86 -4.37 -17.52
C ASN A 2 7.45 -4.64 -16.07
N VAL A 3 8.41 -5.06 -15.25
CA VAL A 3 8.23 -5.27 -13.82
C VAL A 3 8.80 -4.09 -13.06
N PHE A 4 7.98 -3.50 -12.19
CA PHE A 4 8.35 -2.40 -11.32
C PHE A 4 8.22 -2.86 -9.88
N PHE A 5 9.34 -2.89 -9.17
CA PHE A 5 9.39 -3.19 -7.74
C PHE A 5 9.78 -1.91 -7.00
N ILE A 6 9.01 -1.55 -5.98
CA ILE A 6 9.19 -0.32 -5.20
C ILE A 6 9.05 -0.68 -3.72
N ASN A 7 10.14 -0.48 -2.96
CA ASN A 7 10.14 -0.65 -1.52
C ASN A 7 10.05 0.72 -0.82
N PHE A 8 8.95 0.96 -0.09
CA PHE A 8 8.74 2.25 0.55
C PHE A 8 9.58 2.46 1.81
N HIS A 9 10.16 1.44 2.44
CA HIS A 9 11.13 1.62 3.54
C HIS A 9 12.46 2.23 3.07
N CYS A 10 12.83 2.01 1.81
CA CYS A 10 14.05 2.55 1.20
C CYS A 10 13.72 3.65 0.17
N ILE A 11 12.69 4.45 0.42
CA ILE A 11 12.11 5.41 -0.54
C ILE A 11 13.11 6.40 -1.15
N LYS A 12 14.11 6.83 -0.37
CA LYS A 12 15.19 7.72 -0.84
C LYS A 12 16.11 7.05 -1.85
N GLU A 13 16.29 5.74 -1.76
CA GLU A 13 17.05 4.99 -2.75
C GLU A 13 16.24 4.84 -4.04
N GLU A 14 14.91 4.73 -3.94
CA GLU A 14 14.02 4.55 -5.10
C GLU A 14 13.85 5.80 -5.98
N ILE A 15 14.15 6.99 -5.47
CA ILE A 15 14.22 8.22 -6.27
C ILE A 15 15.62 8.49 -6.85
N SER A 16 16.65 7.75 -6.43
CA SER A 16 18.03 8.01 -6.85
C SER A 16 18.23 7.60 -8.30
N THR A 17 18.41 8.55 -9.20
CA THR A 17 18.64 8.28 -10.63
C THR A 17 20.08 7.84 -10.93
N GLN A 18 20.97 7.91 -9.95
CA GLN A 18 22.40 7.65 -10.13
C GLN A 18 22.75 6.15 -10.11
N LYS A 19 23.75 5.78 -10.91
CA LYS A 19 24.33 4.43 -10.89
C LYS A 19 25.06 4.20 -9.57
N THR A 20 25.00 2.97 -9.07
CA THR A 20 25.85 2.50 -7.97
C THR A 20 27.33 2.54 -8.35
N SER A 21 28.21 2.39 -7.36
CA SER A 21 29.67 2.26 -7.57
C SER A 21 30.06 1.12 -8.51
N TRP A 22 29.18 0.14 -8.72
CA TRP A 22 29.37 -0.98 -9.65
C TRP A 22 28.67 -0.78 -11.00
N GLY A 23 28.15 0.41 -11.28
CA GLY A 23 27.56 0.79 -12.57
C GLY A 23 26.08 0.43 -12.76
N ASN A 24 25.46 -0.28 -11.82
CA ASN A 24 24.06 -0.70 -11.93
C ASN A 24 23.11 0.37 -11.36
N LEU A 25 21.96 0.56 -12.02
CA LEU A 25 20.83 1.33 -11.50
C LEU A 25 20.03 0.46 -10.53
N LYS A 26 19.87 0.92 -9.29
CA LYS A 26 19.05 0.24 -8.29
C LYS A 26 17.60 0.71 -8.33
N SER A 27 17.41 2.02 -8.40
CA SER A 27 16.12 2.67 -8.29
C SER A 27 15.15 2.36 -9.41
N PHE A 28 13.87 2.33 -9.07
CA PHE A 28 12.76 2.32 -9.99
C PHE A 28 12.82 3.50 -10.99
N LEU A 29 12.98 4.73 -10.49
CA LEU A 29 12.93 5.94 -11.31
C LEU A 29 14.07 6.00 -12.33
N GLY A 30 15.30 5.66 -11.90
CA GLY A 30 16.47 5.66 -12.78
C GLY A 30 16.35 4.64 -13.91
N LYS A 31 15.87 3.42 -13.61
CA LYS A 31 15.60 2.39 -14.63
C LYS A 31 14.55 2.85 -15.64
N HIS A 32 13.49 3.50 -15.18
CA HIS A 32 12.43 3.99 -16.05
C HIS A 32 12.92 5.11 -16.99
N ILE A 33 13.65 6.10 -16.45
CA ILE A 33 14.24 7.18 -17.26
C ILE A 33 15.21 6.61 -18.29
N GLN A 34 16.09 5.68 -17.89
CA GLN A 34 17.01 5.03 -18.83
C GLN A 34 16.26 4.35 -19.97
N LYS A 35 15.16 3.64 -19.67
CA LYS A 35 14.34 2.98 -20.68
C LYS A 35 13.76 3.99 -21.66
N ILE A 36 13.20 5.11 -21.19
CA ILE A 36 12.67 6.18 -22.04
C ILE A 36 13.77 6.72 -22.96
N VAL A 37 14.91 7.14 -22.38
CA VAL A 37 16.03 7.73 -23.13
C VAL A 37 16.56 6.75 -24.18
N ALA A 38 16.62 5.46 -23.86
CA ALA A 38 17.09 4.43 -24.78
C ALA A 38 16.13 4.15 -25.95
N HIS A 39 14.82 4.39 -25.80
CA HIS A 39 13.83 4.12 -26.84
C HIS A 39 13.42 5.39 -27.62
N ASP A 40 13.70 6.58 -27.08
CA ASP A 40 13.32 7.85 -27.72
C ASP A 40 14.22 8.18 -28.92
N THR A 41 13.73 7.86 -30.12
CA THR A 41 14.36 8.20 -31.40
C THR A 41 14.69 9.69 -31.55
N LYS A 42 13.88 10.61 -31.00
CA LYS A 42 14.14 12.06 -31.09
C LYS A 42 15.33 12.46 -30.23
N MET A 43 15.53 11.81 -29.08
CA MET A 43 16.71 12.02 -28.25
C MET A 43 17.96 11.47 -28.93
N HIS A 44 17.89 10.26 -29.50
CA HIS A 44 19.01 9.67 -30.25
C HIS A 44 19.49 10.55 -31.40
N CYS A 45 18.58 11.14 -32.18
CA CYS A 45 18.95 12.06 -33.26
C CYS A 45 19.70 13.31 -32.78
N LYS A 46 19.53 13.71 -31.52
CA LYS A 46 20.17 14.90 -30.92
C LYS A 46 21.44 14.56 -30.13
N LYS A 47 21.79 13.28 -29.99
CA LYS A 47 22.91 12.80 -29.18
C LYS A 47 24.24 13.45 -29.59
N GLU A 48 24.53 13.48 -30.89
CA GLU A 48 25.82 13.97 -31.38
C GLU A 48 25.92 15.50 -31.37
N GLN A 49 24.81 16.17 -31.70
CA GLN A 49 24.70 17.62 -31.53
C GLN A 49 24.93 18.04 -30.06
N PHE A 50 24.37 17.28 -29.11
CA PHE A 50 24.58 17.54 -27.69
C PHE A 50 26.04 17.30 -27.28
N ARG A 51 26.69 16.23 -27.75
CA ARG A 51 28.10 15.93 -27.45
C ARG A 51 29.03 17.05 -27.93
N GLU A 52 28.82 17.54 -29.15
CA GLU A 52 29.60 18.66 -29.69
C GLU A 52 29.41 19.93 -28.85
N ALA A 53 28.17 20.34 -28.63
CA ALA A 53 27.86 21.55 -27.85
C ALA A 53 28.42 21.48 -26.41
N THR A 54 28.34 20.32 -25.77
CA THR A 54 28.84 20.11 -24.41
C THR A 54 30.36 20.17 -24.36
N LYS A 55 31.04 19.64 -25.38
CA LYS A 55 32.50 19.70 -25.50
C LYS A 55 33.00 21.12 -25.74
N GLU A 56 32.31 21.87 -26.60
CA GLU A 56 32.63 23.29 -26.84
C GLU A 56 32.48 24.12 -25.56
N ALA A 57 31.35 23.99 -24.87
CA ALA A 57 31.12 24.67 -23.59
C ALA A 57 32.13 24.27 -22.51
N ALA A 58 32.50 22.98 -22.44
CA ALA A 58 33.52 22.50 -21.50
C ALA A 58 34.86 23.18 -21.73
N ASN A 59 35.30 23.23 -22.99
CA ASN A 59 36.58 23.82 -23.37
C ASN A 59 36.59 25.32 -23.11
N GLU A 60 35.50 26.02 -23.41
CA GLU A 60 35.36 27.45 -23.16
C GLU A 60 35.50 27.79 -21.66
N VAL A 61 34.87 27.00 -20.79
CA VAL A 61 34.93 27.20 -19.33
C VAL A 61 36.31 26.82 -18.76
N LEU A 62 36.96 25.79 -19.31
CA LEU A 62 38.26 25.32 -18.82
C LEU A 62 39.41 26.21 -19.27
N GLN A 63 39.29 26.89 -20.41
CA GLN A 63 40.38 27.64 -21.02
C GLN A 63 40.96 28.70 -20.06
N GLY A 64 42.26 28.61 -19.81
CA GLY A 64 43.01 29.53 -18.95
C GLY A 64 42.83 29.31 -17.44
N SER A 65 42.00 28.33 -17.03
CA SER A 65 41.72 28.02 -15.64
C SER A 65 42.89 27.32 -14.93
N GLU A 66 42.91 27.36 -13.61
CA GLU A 66 43.85 26.53 -12.82
C GLU A 66 43.57 25.04 -12.97
N LEU A 67 42.30 24.67 -13.21
CA LEU A 67 41.88 23.30 -13.40
C LEU A 67 42.47 22.71 -14.69
N GLU A 68 42.50 23.47 -15.79
CA GLU A 68 43.14 23.04 -17.05
C GLU A 68 44.62 22.71 -16.82
N ARG A 69 45.38 23.62 -16.18
CA ARG A 69 46.80 23.39 -15.87
C ARG A 69 47.01 22.19 -14.94
N PHE A 70 46.10 21.98 -14.00
CA PHE A 70 46.13 20.81 -13.11
C PHE A 70 45.88 19.51 -13.88
N VAL A 71 44.89 19.50 -14.77
CA VAL A 71 44.60 18.36 -15.66
C VAL A 71 45.82 18.05 -16.54
N GLU A 72 46.45 19.05 -17.16
CA GLU A 72 47.68 18.86 -17.95
C GLU A 72 48.83 18.24 -17.14
N ARG A 73 49.01 18.69 -15.89
CA ARG A 73 49.98 18.09 -14.96
C ARG A 73 49.66 16.63 -14.67
N ILE A 74 48.39 16.27 -14.48
CA ILE A 74 47.96 14.88 -14.34
C ILE A 74 48.34 14.08 -15.59
N LYS A 75 48.03 14.60 -16.80
CA LYS A 75 48.38 13.90 -18.06
C LYS A 75 49.88 13.63 -18.17
N SER A 76 50.70 14.64 -17.84
CA SER A 76 52.16 14.54 -17.88
C SER A 76 52.70 13.50 -16.89
N ASN A 77 52.25 13.56 -15.63
CA ASN A 77 52.66 12.62 -14.58
C ASN A 77 52.18 11.19 -14.89
N TYR A 78 50.99 11.03 -15.44
CA TYR A 78 50.45 9.73 -15.81
C TYR A 78 51.21 9.10 -16.98
N LYS A 79 51.54 9.89 -18.01
CA LYS A 79 52.41 9.46 -19.13
C LYS A 79 53.79 9.05 -18.64
N PHE A 80 54.34 9.77 -17.66
CA PHE A 80 55.61 9.40 -17.01
C PHE A 80 55.50 8.05 -16.27
N ASN A 81 54.46 7.88 -15.44
CA ASN A 81 54.22 6.65 -14.68
C ASN A 81 54.00 5.42 -15.57
N LEU A 82 53.38 5.61 -16.74
CA LEU A 82 53.19 4.57 -17.75
C LEU A 82 54.42 4.33 -18.63
N ARG A 83 55.61 4.81 -18.24
CA ARG A 83 56.89 4.64 -18.95
C ARG A 83 56.85 5.19 -20.38
N GLN A 84 56.22 6.34 -20.56
CA GLN A 84 56.06 7.01 -21.86
C GLN A 84 55.27 6.23 -22.92
N ASN A 85 54.45 5.25 -22.51
CA ASN A 85 53.44 4.71 -23.41
C ASN A 85 52.43 5.80 -23.81
N ASP A 86 51.92 5.70 -25.04
CA ASP A 86 50.86 6.60 -25.50
C ASP A 86 49.58 6.32 -24.72
N CYS A 87 49.10 7.35 -24.02
CA CYS A 87 47.89 7.31 -23.23
C CYS A 87 47.06 8.57 -23.55
N LEU A 88 45.81 8.36 -23.91
CA LEU A 88 44.84 9.41 -24.13
C LEU A 88 44.13 9.69 -22.80
N VAL A 89 44.41 10.84 -22.19
CA VAL A 89 43.69 11.32 -21.01
C VAL A 89 42.76 12.44 -21.46
N GLU A 90 41.46 12.17 -21.46
CA GLU A 90 40.42 13.15 -21.73
C GLU A 90 39.74 13.52 -20.41
N PHE A 91 39.58 14.82 -20.16
CA PHE A 91 38.78 15.34 -19.06
C PHE A 91 37.55 15.96 -19.71
N GLY A 92 36.37 15.42 -19.41
CA GLY A 92 35.14 15.80 -20.08
C GLY A 92 33.93 15.55 -19.19
N PHE A 93 32.78 16.07 -19.65
CA PHE A 93 31.51 15.79 -19.01
C PHE A 93 31.10 14.32 -19.18
N PRO A 94 30.20 13.80 -18.32
CA PRO A 94 29.64 12.47 -18.47
C PRO A 94 29.01 12.26 -19.85
N ASP A 95 28.92 11.00 -20.28
CA ASP A 95 28.28 10.67 -21.56
C ASP A 95 26.81 11.09 -21.61
N TYR A 96 26.27 11.26 -22.81
CA TYR A 96 24.90 11.75 -23.07
C TYR A 96 23.85 11.10 -22.17
N GLU A 97 23.86 9.77 -22.08
CA GLU A 97 22.90 9.01 -21.28
C GLU A 97 23.11 9.18 -19.77
N GLU A 98 24.36 9.41 -19.34
CA GLU A 98 24.70 9.59 -17.92
C GLU A 98 24.23 10.93 -17.38
N ILE A 99 24.15 11.96 -18.21
CA ILE A 99 23.67 13.29 -17.81
C ILE A 99 22.19 13.23 -17.40
N PHE A 100 21.36 12.46 -18.10
CA PHE A 100 19.95 12.30 -17.73
C PHE A 100 19.76 11.48 -16.45
N LEU A 101 20.67 10.54 -16.18
CA LEU A 101 20.72 9.80 -14.92
C LEU A 101 21.27 10.64 -13.75
N GLN A 102 21.93 11.76 -14.03
CA GLN A 102 22.39 12.71 -13.03
C GLN A 102 21.41 13.87 -12.80
N MET A 103 20.30 13.93 -13.56
CA MET A 103 19.29 14.96 -13.37
C MET A 103 18.66 14.83 -11.98
N MET A 104 18.65 15.94 -11.26
CA MET A 104 18.03 16.07 -9.95
C MET A 104 16.62 16.64 -10.09
N PHE A 105 15.63 15.96 -9.52
CA PHE A 105 14.29 16.53 -9.37
C PHE A 105 14.32 17.56 -8.24
N LYS A 106 13.92 18.80 -8.53
CA LYS A 106 13.81 19.87 -7.55
C LYS A 106 12.35 20.32 -7.43
N VAL A 107 11.88 20.46 -6.19
CA VAL A 107 10.50 20.81 -5.85
C VAL A 107 10.51 22.06 -4.98
N GLY A 108 9.59 22.99 -5.26
CA GLY A 108 9.37 24.18 -4.45
C GLY A 108 7.95 24.17 -3.88
N LEU A 109 7.81 24.42 -2.58
CA LEU A 109 6.52 24.55 -1.93
C LEU A 109 6.17 26.02 -1.81
N ASN A 110 5.08 26.46 -2.46
CA ASN A 110 4.62 27.85 -2.48
C ASN A 110 5.67 28.86 -3.01
N CYS A 111 6.54 28.43 -3.90
CA CYS A 111 7.62 29.25 -4.43
C CYS A 111 7.13 30.18 -5.55
N ARG A 112 7.69 31.40 -5.59
CA ARG A 112 7.49 32.36 -6.69
C ARG A 112 8.67 32.40 -7.67
N ASP A 113 9.82 31.84 -7.28
CA ASP A 113 11.07 31.85 -8.06
C ASP A 113 11.74 30.46 -8.07
N VAL A 114 12.44 30.15 -9.17
CA VAL A 114 13.16 28.88 -9.43
C VAL A 114 14.32 28.68 -8.44
N LYS A 115 14.85 29.77 -7.86
CA LYS A 115 15.93 29.71 -6.86
C LYS A 115 15.51 29.09 -5.53
N GLU A 116 14.21 29.01 -5.26
CA GLU A 116 13.66 28.42 -4.04
C GLU A 116 13.39 26.91 -4.18
N LEU A 117 13.67 26.32 -5.35
CA LEU A 117 13.52 24.89 -5.57
C LEU A 117 14.59 24.10 -4.81
N VAL A 118 14.15 23.12 -4.03
CA VAL A 118 15.02 22.25 -3.25
C VAL A 118 15.03 20.85 -3.87
N PRO A 119 16.17 20.16 -3.95
CA PRO A 119 16.24 18.75 -4.33
C PRO A 119 15.24 17.88 -3.55
N ILE A 120 14.57 16.95 -4.24
CA ILE A 120 13.54 16.10 -3.63
C ILE A 120 14.09 15.18 -2.52
N ASP A 121 15.35 14.78 -2.60
CA ASP A 121 16.05 13.95 -1.61
C ASP A 121 16.30 14.67 -0.28
N HIS A 122 16.19 16.01 -0.26
CA HIS A 122 16.25 16.82 0.95
C HIS A 122 14.89 16.92 1.68
N PHE A 123 13.79 16.49 1.06
CA PHE A 123 12.48 16.48 1.71
C PHE A 123 12.34 15.28 2.67
N GLY A 124 11.38 15.38 3.58
CA GLY A 124 10.98 14.25 4.43
C GLY A 124 10.32 13.13 3.63
N ASP A 125 10.40 11.90 4.13
CA ASP A 125 9.98 10.69 3.42
C ASP A 125 8.51 10.70 2.98
N GLY A 126 7.63 11.41 3.71
CA GLY A 126 6.24 11.58 3.28
C GLY A 126 6.07 12.39 1.99
N TYR A 127 6.86 13.46 1.79
CA TYR A 127 6.84 14.21 0.52
C TYR A 127 7.46 13.40 -0.62
N ILE A 128 8.50 12.62 -0.32
CA ILE A 128 9.13 11.73 -1.29
C ILE A 128 8.15 10.65 -1.73
N SER A 129 7.38 10.09 -0.78
CA SER A 129 6.33 9.12 -1.06
C SER A 129 5.29 9.72 -2.00
N LEU A 130 4.76 10.92 -1.71
CA LEU A 130 3.84 11.63 -2.60
C LEU A 130 4.42 11.89 -4.00
N PHE A 131 5.71 12.21 -4.09
CA PHE A 131 6.39 12.36 -5.38
C PHE A 131 6.43 11.04 -6.16
N ILE A 132 6.75 9.93 -5.51
CA ILE A 132 6.72 8.60 -6.13
C ILE A 132 5.31 8.24 -6.60
N MET A 133 4.26 8.59 -5.83
CA MET A 133 2.87 8.41 -6.26
C MET A 133 2.62 9.11 -7.60
N ALA A 134 3.06 10.37 -7.74
CA ALA A 134 2.90 11.13 -8.97
C ALA A 134 3.69 10.51 -10.14
N VAL A 135 4.89 9.99 -9.88
CA VAL A 135 5.69 9.27 -10.89
C VAL A 135 4.97 8.01 -11.36
N ILE A 136 4.44 7.19 -10.44
CA ILE A 136 3.70 5.97 -10.77
C ILE A 136 2.47 6.30 -11.60
N GLN A 137 1.72 7.33 -11.23
CA GLN A 137 0.56 7.81 -12.00
C GLN A 137 0.96 8.23 -13.42
N ALA A 138 2.04 8.99 -13.57
CA ALA A 138 2.53 9.39 -14.89
C ALA A 138 2.94 8.17 -15.75
N ILE A 139 3.51 7.14 -15.14
CA ILE A 139 3.84 5.88 -15.82
C ILE A 139 2.56 5.16 -16.26
N ALA A 140 1.54 5.10 -15.39
CA ALA A 140 0.24 4.52 -15.70
C ALA A 140 -0.49 5.24 -16.83
N GLU A 141 -0.29 6.55 -16.99
CA GLU A 141 -0.92 7.37 -18.04
C GLU A 141 -0.21 7.26 -19.38
N THR A 142 1.10 7.05 -19.36
CA THR A 142 1.92 7.02 -20.58
C THR A 142 2.03 5.63 -21.19
N ASN A 143 1.86 4.57 -20.40
CA ASN A 143 2.11 3.20 -20.84
C ASN A 143 0.80 2.48 -21.21
N THR A 144 0.23 2.82 -22.38
CA THR A 144 -1.07 2.30 -22.84
C THR A 144 -1.01 0.91 -23.47
N ASP A 145 0.13 0.55 -24.07
CA ASP A 145 0.25 -0.67 -24.88
C ASP A 145 0.88 -1.85 -24.12
N ASP A 146 1.75 -1.56 -23.14
CA ASP A 146 2.45 -2.57 -22.35
C ASP A 146 1.82 -2.74 -20.96
N LYS A 147 1.18 -3.88 -20.73
CA LYS A 147 0.76 -4.28 -19.37
C LYS A 147 1.99 -4.48 -18.49
N CYS A 148 2.02 -3.79 -17.35
CA CYS A 148 3.11 -3.83 -16.40
C CYS A 148 2.69 -4.59 -15.13
N LEU A 149 3.69 -5.16 -14.45
CA LEU A 149 3.53 -5.71 -13.10
C LEU A 149 4.14 -4.73 -12.11
N PHE A 150 3.34 -4.19 -11.20
CA PHE A 150 3.77 -3.35 -10.10
C PHE A 150 3.76 -4.16 -8.81
N ILE A 151 4.88 -4.13 -8.09
CA ILE A 151 5.06 -4.76 -6.79
C ILE A 151 5.46 -3.68 -5.78
N PHE A 152 4.66 -3.51 -4.74
CA PHE A 152 4.89 -2.52 -3.70
C PHE A 152 5.07 -3.19 -2.34
N GLU A 153 6.12 -2.81 -1.61
CA GLU A 153 6.32 -3.24 -0.23
C GLU A 153 5.95 -2.11 0.72
N GLU A 154 4.94 -2.35 1.57
CA GLU A 154 4.38 -1.43 2.57
C GLU A 154 4.21 0.02 2.07
N PRO A 155 3.44 0.24 0.98
CA PRO A 155 3.22 1.57 0.40
C PRO A 155 2.61 2.61 1.35
N GLU A 156 2.00 2.18 2.46
CA GLU A 156 1.56 3.06 3.54
C GLU A 156 2.70 3.72 4.33
N SER A 157 3.93 3.20 4.20
CA SER A 157 5.09 3.72 4.92
C SER A 157 5.27 5.21 4.64
N PHE A 158 5.36 6.00 5.71
CA PHE A 158 5.51 7.46 5.67
C PHE A 158 4.30 8.25 5.12
N LEU A 159 3.18 7.60 4.80
CA LEU A 159 1.93 8.26 4.43
C LEU A 159 0.99 8.40 5.63
N HIS A 160 0.33 9.55 5.73
CA HIS A 160 -0.77 9.76 6.67
C HIS A 160 -2.01 8.95 6.22
N GLU A 161 -2.89 8.54 7.15
CA GLU A 161 -4.06 7.68 6.85
C GLU A 161 -4.89 8.13 5.63
N HIS A 162 -5.21 9.42 5.53
CA HIS A 162 -5.94 9.96 4.37
C HIS A 162 -5.16 9.86 3.04
N HIS A 163 -3.83 9.98 3.07
CA HIS A 163 -3.00 9.77 1.88
C HIS A 163 -2.87 8.29 1.53
N GLN A 164 -2.93 7.38 2.51
CA GLN A 164 -2.96 5.93 2.26
C GLN A 164 -4.24 5.54 1.51
N GLU A 165 -5.41 6.02 1.98
CA GLU A 165 -6.67 5.78 1.28
C GLU A 165 -6.69 6.41 -0.13
N TYR A 166 -6.16 7.63 -0.26
CA TYR A 166 -6.01 8.27 -1.57
C TYR A 166 -5.10 7.46 -2.50
N PHE A 167 -3.96 6.98 -2.00
CA PHE A 167 -3.03 6.15 -2.79
C PHE A 167 -3.67 4.84 -3.24
N TYR A 168 -4.35 4.14 -2.34
CA TYR A 168 -5.09 2.93 -2.67
C TYR A 168 -6.10 3.16 -3.80
N ARG A 169 -6.99 4.15 -3.65
CA ARG A 169 -8.06 4.41 -4.63
C ARG A 169 -7.55 4.98 -5.94
N MET A 170 -6.70 6.01 -5.89
CA MET A 170 -6.33 6.79 -7.07
C MET A 170 -5.11 6.26 -7.80
N VAL A 171 -4.28 5.45 -7.14
CA VAL A 171 -3.07 4.87 -7.73
C VAL A 171 -3.24 3.37 -7.90
N LEU A 172 -3.39 2.61 -6.82
CA LEU A 172 -3.38 1.14 -6.89
C LEU A 172 -4.58 0.58 -7.67
N CYS A 173 -5.81 1.00 -7.34
CA CYS A 173 -7.00 0.55 -8.05
C CYS A 173 -7.00 1.03 -9.51
N ASN A 174 -6.65 2.30 -9.76
CA ASN A 174 -6.57 2.87 -11.11
C ASN A 174 -5.53 2.15 -12.00
N LEU A 175 -4.38 1.74 -11.43
CA LEU A 175 -3.42 0.88 -12.14
C LEU A 175 -4.04 -0.45 -12.56
N ALA A 176 -4.76 -1.10 -11.65
CA ALA A 176 -5.43 -2.37 -11.91
C ALA A 176 -6.54 -2.23 -12.98
N GLU A 177 -7.34 -1.17 -12.90
CA GLU A 177 -8.41 -0.84 -13.86
C GLU A 177 -7.86 -0.59 -15.28
N ARG A 178 -6.65 -0.03 -15.39
CA ARG A 178 -5.95 0.15 -16.67
C ARG A 178 -5.32 -1.14 -17.22
N GLY A 179 -5.52 -2.27 -16.54
CA GLY A 179 -5.07 -3.59 -16.97
C GLY A 179 -3.63 -3.92 -16.57
N HIS A 180 -3.01 -3.14 -15.68
CA HIS A 180 -1.77 -3.52 -15.03
C HIS A 180 -2.03 -4.52 -13.89
N GLN A 181 -1.05 -5.36 -13.58
CA GLN A 181 -1.11 -6.21 -12.39
C GLN A 181 -0.45 -5.49 -11.23
N VAL A 182 -1.13 -5.43 -10.09
CA VAL A 182 -0.64 -4.79 -8.87
C VAL A 182 -0.59 -5.83 -7.76
N ILE A 183 0.57 -5.98 -7.12
CA ILE A 183 0.78 -6.82 -5.94
C ILE A 183 1.38 -5.92 -4.87
N TYR A 184 0.82 -5.93 -3.67
CA TYR A 184 1.38 -5.17 -2.57
C TYR A 184 1.18 -5.85 -1.23
N THR A 185 2.08 -5.60 -0.30
CA THR A 185 1.92 -5.95 1.12
C THR A 185 1.40 -4.73 1.86
N THR A 186 0.50 -4.92 2.83
CA THR A 186 0.03 -3.82 3.66
C THR A 186 -0.42 -4.31 5.04
N HIS A 187 -0.19 -3.46 6.05
CA HIS A 187 -0.73 -3.53 7.39
C HIS A 187 -1.82 -2.48 7.64
N SER A 188 -2.17 -1.67 6.62
CA SER A 188 -3.16 -0.60 6.73
C SER A 188 -4.56 -1.05 6.34
N ASP A 189 -5.52 -0.82 7.23
CA ASP A 189 -6.95 -1.01 6.97
C ASP A 189 -7.52 0.04 6.00
N ARG A 190 -6.78 1.10 5.71
CA ARG A 190 -7.14 2.13 4.71
C ARG A 190 -6.78 1.72 3.28
N MET A 191 -5.96 0.69 3.11
CA MET A 191 -5.40 0.27 1.82
C MET A 191 -5.97 -1.05 1.32
N VAL A 192 -7.13 -1.47 1.83
CA VAL A 192 -7.78 -2.71 1.45
C VAL A 192 -9.29 -2.49 1.38
N ASP A 193 -9.97 -3.31 0.59
CA ASP A 193 -11.42 -3.40 0.58
C ASP A 193 -11.84 -4.80 0.97
N VAL A 194 -12.43 -4.96 2.16
CA VAL A 194 -12.82 -6.28 2.67
C VAL A 194 -13.81 -7.03 1.78
N TRP A 195 -14.58 -6.32 0.95
CA TRP A 195 -15.55 -6.92 0.04
C TRP A 195 -14.93 -7.37 -1.28
N ASP A 196 -13.77 -6.84 -1.66
CA ASP A 196 -13.02 -7.30 -2.82
C ASP A 196 -12.17 -8.54 -2.46
N THR A 197 -12.85 -9.59 -2.00
CA THR A 197 -12.19 -10.75 -1.38
C THR A 197 -11.19 -11.46 -2.32
N LYS A 198 -11.38 -11.36 -3.64
CA LYS A 198 -10.48 -11.94 -4.65
C LYS A 198 -9.09 -11.28 -4.69
N SER A 199 -8.96 -10.02 -4.25
CA SER A 199 -7.67 -9.33 -4.20
C SER A 199 -6.92 -9.56 -2.89
N ILE A 200 -7.55 -10.23 -1.91
CA ILE A 200 -7.01 -10.41 -0.56
C ILE A 200 -6.32 -11.77 -0.42
N ILE A 201 -5.07 -11.72 0.01
CA ILE A 201 -4.34 -12.87 0.56
C ILE A 201 -4.02 -12.56 2.01
N ARG A 202 -4.62 -13.30 2.96
CA ARG A 202 -4.35 -13.12 4.39
C ARG A 202 -3.26 -14.08 4.85
N ILE A 203 -2.19 -13.50 5.37
CA ILE A 203 -1.03 -14.20 5.91
C ILE A 203 -0.97 -13.93 7.41
N GLU A 204 -0.71 -14.96 8.21
CA GLU A 204 -0.58 -14.85 9.67
C GLU A 204 0.60 -15.69 10.15
N PHE A 205 1.23 -15.28 11.25
CA PHE A 205 2.17 -16.11 11.98
C PHE A 205 1.41 -17.00 12.97
N ASP A 206 1.48 -18.31 12.77
CA ASP A 206 0.92 -19.29 13.68
C ASP A 206 1.89 -19.52 14.85
N GLU A 207 1.51 -19.05 16.04
CA GLU A 207 2.34 -19.13 17.24
C GLU A 207 2.56 -20.58 17.71
N ASP A 208 1.59 -21.46 17.52
CA ASP A 208 1.67 -22.86 17.97
C ASP A 208 2.59 -23.68 17.05
N ALA A 209 2.48 -23.47 15.75
CA ALA A 209 3.30 -24.13 14.74
C ALA A 209 4.64 -23.42 14.47
N ASN A 210 4.84 -22.22 15.03
CA ASN A 210 6.01 -21.35 14.83
C ASN A 210 6.35 -21.13 13.34
N GLN A 211 5.34 -20.89 12.51
CA GLN A 211 5.48 -20.73 11.07
C GLN A 211 4.47 -19.73 10.49
N THR A 212 4.82 -19.11 9.36
CA THR A 212 3.91 -18.26 8.59
C THR A 212 2.96 -19.12 7.76
N VAL A 213 1.66 -18.89 7.89
CA VAL A 213 0.60 -19.64 7.19
C VAL A 213 -0.29 -18.71 6.37
N ILE A 214 -0.79 -19.23 5.25
CA ILE A 214 -1.83 -18.56 4.45
C ILE A 214 -3.19 -18.92 5.05
N ARG A 215 -3.83 -17.97 5.73
CA ARG A 215 -5.16 -18.17 6.33
C ARG A 215 -6.27 -18.06 5.28
N PHE A 216 -6.10 -17.17 4.31
CA PHE A 216 -7.07 -16.94 3.25
C PHE A 216 -6.38 -16.65 1.92
N ASN A 217 -6.78 -17.39 0.89
CA ASN A 217 -6.40 -17.19 -0.51
C ASN A 217 -7.44 -17.92 -1.37
N LYS A 218 -8.53 -17.23 -1.70
CA LYS A 218 -9.56 -17.76 -2.60
C LYS A 218 -9.72 -16.82 -3.78
N THR A 219 -9.78 -17.40 -4.97
CA THR A 219 -10.02 -16.67 -6.23
C THR A 219 -11.47 -16.68 -6.66
N GLY A 220 -12.36 -17.38 -5.93
CA GLY A 220 -13.78 -17.41 -6.20
C GLY A 220 -14.46 -16.07 -5.89
N GLU A 221 -15.59 -15.80 -6.53
CA GLU A 221 -16.39 -14.63 -6.19
C GLU A 221 -17.14 -14.89 -4.87
N PHE A 222 -17.08 -13.91 -3.97
CA PHE A 222 -17.87 -13.96 -2.75
C PHE A 222 -19.34 -13.69 -3.09
N ASN A 223 -20.19 -14.70 -2.88
CA ASN A 223 -21.62 -14.57 -3.03
C ASN A 223 -22.34 -15.01 -1.74
N PRO A 224 -22.82 -14.05 -0.92
CA PRO A 224 -23.49 -14.34 0.35
C PRO A 224 -24.86 -15.03 0.19
N ALA A 225 -25.41 -15.07 -1.03
CA ALA A 225 -26.73 -15.66 -1.30
C ALA A 225 -26.67 -17.12 -1.80
N SER A 226 -25.48 -17.72 -1.94
CA SER A 226 -25.31 -18.91 -2.79
C SER A 226 -25.31 -20.29 -2.11
N GLU A 227 -25.33 -20.40 -0.78
CA GLU A 227 -25.29 -21.72 -0.14
C GLU A 227 -26.33 -21.83 1.01
N GLU A 228 -27.37 -22.66 0.77
CA GLU A 228 -28.22 -23.32 1.78
C GLU A 228 -29.26 -22.51 2.59
N ILE A 229 -29.84 -21.44 2.04
CA ILE A 229 -31.06 -20.85 2.64
C ILE A 229 -32.27 -21.21 1.75
N ASN A 230 -33.05 -22.20 2.19
CA ASN A 230 -34.31 -22.65 1.56
C ASN A 230 -35.49 -21.67 1.75
N GLU A 231 -35.23 -20.39 2.04
CA GLU A 231 -36.25 -19.36 2.27
C GLU A 231 -35.83 -18.06 1.56
N PRO A 232 -36.79 -17.30 1.00
CA PRO A 232 -36.50 -16.21 0.09
C PRO A 232 -36.10 -14.97 0.90
N PHE A 233 -34.85 -14.92 1.35
CA PHE A 233 -34.20 -13.63 1.60
C PHE A 233 -34.05 -12.93 0.24
N ARG A 234 -35.15 -12.34 -0.23
CA ARG A 234 -35.20 -11.50 -1.42
C ARG A 234 -34.27 -10.32 -1.16
N GLU A 235 -33.13 -10.32 -1.83
CA GLU A 235 -32.20 -9.20 -1.87
C GLU A 235 -32.95 -7.90 -2.16
N PRO A 236 -33.10 -6.97 -1.19
CA PRO A 236 -33.64 -5.65 -1.50
C PRO A 236 -32.55 -4.76 -2.11
N ILE A 237 -31.28 -5.16 -2.01
CA ILE A 237 -30.09 -4.34 -2.28
C ILE A 237 -28.99 -5.23 -2.89
N SER A 238 -28.36 -4.77 -3.98
CA SER A 238 -27.19 -5.44 -4.56
C SER A 238 -25.99 -5.40 -3.59
N LEU A 239 -25.10 -6.39 -3.65
CA LEU A 239 -23.88 -6.43 -2.83
C LEU A 239 -23.05 -5.14 -2.94
N GLU A 240 -23.02 -4.50 -4.11
CA GLU A 240 -22.32 -3.25 -4.34
C GLU A 240 -22.94 -2.07 -3.58
N ASN A 241 -24.27 -1.93 -3.63
CA ASN A 241 -24.99 -0.91 -2.87
C ASN A 241 -24.86 -1.15 -1.36
N TYR A 242 -24.88 -2.43 -0.95
CA TYR A 242 -24.66 -2.84 0.42
C TYR A 242 -23.25 -2.45 0.91
N ASN A 243 -22.23 -2.76 0.12
CA ASN A 243 -20.83 -2.42 0.39
C ASN A 243 -20.67 -0.90 0.53
N SER A 244 -21.23 -0.12 -0.40
CA SER A 244 -21.20 1.34 -0.34
C SER A 244 -21.89 1.88 0.92
N PHE A 245 -23.05 1.33 1.29
CA PHE A 245 -23.76 1.74 2.50
C PHE A 245 -22.92 1.44 3.74
N LEU A 246 -22.48 0.18 3.91
CA LEU A 246 -21.83 -0.24 5.14
C LEU A 246 -20.47 0.43 5.33
N LYS A 247 -19.69 0.65 4.27
CA LYS A 247 -18.46 1.45 4.34
C LYS A 247 -18.71 2.88 4.77
N SER A 248 -19.85 3.46 4.37
CA SER A 248 -20.18 4.84 4.74
C SER A 248 -20.59 4.95 6.20
N VAL A 249 -21.20 3.89 6.75
CA VAL A 249 -21.70 3.88 8.13
C VAL A 249 -20.65 3.36 9.11
N GLU A 250 -19.84 2.38 8.71
CA GLU A 250 -18.78 1.78 9.53
C GLU A 250 -17.40 1.86 8.83
N PRO A 251 -16.66 2.97 9.03
CA PRO A 251 -15.36 3.18 8.39
C PRO A 251 -14.26 2.24 8.92
N ASN A 252 -14.46 1.56 10.05
CA ASN A 252 -13.49 0.62 10.62
C ASN A 252 -13.71 -0.83 10.17
N LEU A 253 -14.63 -1.07 9.24
CA LEU A 253 -14.98 -2.43 8.84
C LEU A 253 -13.76 -3.25 8.37
N ASN A 254 -12.84 -2.63 7.63
CA ASN A 254 -11.63 -3.31 7.15
C ASN A 254 -10.73 -3.85 8.27
N LYS A 255 -10.85 -3.34 9.51
CA LYS A 255 -10.09 -3.85 10.68
C LYS A 255 -10.36 -5.32 10.96
N ILE A 256 -11.48 -5.89 10.49
CA ILE A 256 -11.76 -7.32 10.66
C ILE A 256 -10.67 -8.19 10.01
N LEU A 257 -10.03 -7.73 8.94
CA LEU A 257 -8.95 -8.46 8.25
C LEU A 257 -7.67 -8.56 9.10
N PHE A 258 -7.45 -7.60 9.99
CA PHE A 258 -6.25 -7.49 10.83
C PHE A 258 -6.49 -7.99 12.27
N SER A 259 -7.71 -8.46 12.56
CA SER A 259 -8.10 -8.91 13.89
C SER A 259 -7.99 -10.43 14.01
N ARG A 260 -7.50 -10.90 15.17
CA ARG A 260 -7.54 -12.32 15.54
C ARG A 260 -8.97 -12.79 15.79
N LYS A 261 -9.78 -11.92 16.42
CA LYS A 261 -11.19 -12.20 16.72
C LYS A 261 -12.06 -10.99 16.45
N VAL A 262 -13.27 -11.23 15.95
CA VAL A 262 -14.25 -10.20 15.62
C VAL A 262 -15.53 -10.43 16.42
N VAL A 263 -16.03 -9.39 17.09
CA VAL A 263 -17.34 -9.41 17.74
C VAL A 263 -18.25 -8.47 16.98
N LEU A 264 -19.26 -9.03 16.31
CA LEU A 264 -20.30 -8.29 15.63
C LEU A 264 -21.39 -7.93 16.65
N VAL A 265 -21.72 -6.65 16.75
CA VAL A 265 -22.75 -6.12 17.66
C VAL A 265 -23.77 -5.29 16.90
N GLU A 266 -24.96 -5.09 17.45
CA GLU A 266 -26.03 -4.48 16.69
C GLU A 266 -25.78 -3.02 16.28
N GLY A 267 -25.39 -2.18 17.23
CA GLY A 267 -25.10 -0.78 16.96
C GLY A 267 -23.94 -0.20 17.76
N PRO A 268 -23.67 1.11 17.57
CA PRO A 268 -22.62 1.82 18.29
C PRO A 268 -22.81 1.83 19.81
N ASN A 269 -24.06 1.81 20.29
CA ASN A 269 -24.38 1.75 21.71
C ASN A 269 -23.91 0.42 22.33
N ASP A 270 -24.15 -0.70 21.63
CA ASP A 270 -23.70 -2.03 22.06
C ASP A 270 -22.19 -2.12 22.04
N LEU A 271 -21.55 -1.57 21.00
CA LEU A 271 -20.09 -1.47 20.94
C LEU A 271 -19.53 -0.78 22.19
N MET A 272 -20.12 0.36 22.58
CA MET A 272 -19.71 1.09 23.78
C MET A 272 -19.96 0.27 25.06
N ALA A 273 -21.13 -0.37 25.17
CA ALA A 273 -21.51 -1.16 26.34
C ALA A 273 -20.59 -2.38 26.53
N TYR A 274 -20.36 -3.16 25.47
CA TYR A 274 -19.51 -4.34 25.52
C TYR A 274 -18.04 -3.98 25.72
N LYS A 275 -17.55 -2.89 25.10
CA LYS A 275 -16.20 -2.38 25.37
C LYS A 275 -16.02 -2.05 26.86
N TYR A 276 -16.97 -1.32 27.44
CA TYR A 276 -16.94 -1.00 28.87
C TYR A 276 -17.06 -2.25 29.76
N ALA A 277 -17.91 -3.22 29.40
CA ALA A 277 -18.07 -4.46 30.14
C ALA A 277 -16.76 -5.28 30.17
N VAL A 278 -16.05 -5.37 29.03
CA VAL A 278 -14.74 -6.01 28.93
C VAL A 278 -13.72 -5.27 29.80
N GLU A 279 -13.64 -3.95 29.67
CA GLU A 279 -12.72 -3.12 30.47
C GLU A 279 -12.94 -3.33 31.98
N LYS A 280 -14.19 -3.31 32.43
CA LYS A 280 -14.55 -3.53 33.85
C LYS A 280 -14.16 -4.92 34.34
N LYS A 281 -14.41 -5.96 33.53
CA LYS A 281 -14.06 -7.35 33.87
C LYS A 281 -12.54 -7.54 33.96
N VAL A 282 -11.78 -6.99 33.01
CA VAL A 282 -10.31 -7.05 33.00
C VAL A 282 -9.72 -6.26 34.17
N PHE A 283 -10.31 -5.11 34.49
CA PHE A 283 -9.88 -4.31 35.65
C PHE A 283 -10.05 -5.09 36.96
N GLY A 284 -11.13 -5.85 37.12
CA GLY A 284 -11.33 -6.71 38.28
C GLY A 284 -10.24 -7.78 38.46
N ILE A 285 -9.61 -8.23 37.37
CA ILE A 285 -8.56 -9.26 37.39
C ILE A 285 -7.16 -8.66 37.56
N LYS A 286 -6.83 -7.61 36.81
CA LYS A 286 -5.47 -7.04 36.74
C LYS A 286 -5.27 -5.75 37.55
N GLN A 287 -6.36 -5.14 38.04
CA GLN A 287 -6.37 -3.88 38.81
C GLN A 287 -5.61 -2.71 38.15
N SER A 288 -5.48 -2.74 36.82
CA SER A 288 -4.80 -1.70 36.03
C SER A 288 -5.75 -1.13 35.00
N LYS A 289 -6.08 0.16 35.14
CA LYS A 289 -6.98 0.86 34.21
C LYS A 289 -6.41 0.90 32.79
N ARG A 290 -5.15 1.32 32.64
CA ARG A 290 -4.45 1.39 31.34
C ARG A 290 -4.40 0.03 30.62
N PHE A 291 -4.15 -1.05 31.37
CA PHE A 291 -4.13 -2.40 30.79
C PHE A 291 -5.52 -2.83 30.33
N SER A 292 -6.55 -2.49 31.10
CA SER A 292 -7.94 -2.86 30.80
C SER A 292 -8.45 -2.15 29.56
N GLU A 293 -8.16 -0.86 29.41
CA GLU A 293 -8.49 -0.04 28.22
C GLU A 293 -7.79 -0.56 26.95
N ALA A 294 -6.54 -1.04 27.09
CA ALA A 294 -5.75 -1.57 25.98
C ALA A 294 -5.98 -3.07 25.70
N PHE A 295 -6.82 -3.76 26.49
CA PHE A 295 -6.93 -5.21 26.45
C PHE A 295 -7.38 -5.74 25.09
N LEU A 296 -8.40 -5.13 24.48
CA LEU A 296 -8.90 -5.55 23.16
C LEU A 296 -7.82 -5.36 22.09
N SER A 297 -7.13 -4.22 22.08
CA SER A 297 -6.02 -3.94 21.17
C SER A 297 -4.86 -4.92 21.36
N LEU A 298 -4.49 -5.24 22.60
CA LEU A 298 -3.40 -6.18 22.90
C LEU A 298 -3.69 -7.59 22.36
N ASN A 299 -4.95 -8.01 22.37
CA ASN A 299 -5.38 -9.33 21.89
C ASN A 299 -5.81 -9.33 20.41
N ASN A 300 -5.60 -8.21 19.69
CA ASN A 300 -6.06 -8.01 18.31
C ASN A 300 -7.55 -8.36 18.13
N MET A 301 -8.40 -7.88 19.04
CA MET A 301 -9.84 -8.08 18.96
C MET A 301 -10.54 -6.82 18.45
N ALA A 302 -11.42 -6.97 17.45
CA ALA A 302 -12.28 -5.90 16.97
C ALA A 302 -13.74 -6.13 17.42
N ILE A 303 -14.40 -5.07 17.85
CA ILE A 303 -15.86 -5.04 18.03
C ILE A 303 -16.39 -4.15 16.91
N ILE A 304 -17.26 -4.68 16.05
CA ILE A 304 -17.76 -4.00 14.86
C ILE A 304 -19.29 -3.97 14.90
N PRO A 305 -19.92 -2.79 14.80
CA PRO A 305 -21.36 -2.70 14.67
C PRO A 305 -21.80 -3.22 13.29
N HIS A 306 -22.80 -4.08 13.26
CA HIS A 306 -23.39 -4.56 12.02
C HIS A 306 -24.51 -3.64 11.53
N HIS A 307 -25.09 -2.75 12.36
CA HIS A 307 -26.13 -1.78 11.98
C HIS A 307 -27.45 -2.42 11.50
N GLY A 308 -27.83 -3.55 12.11
CA GLY A 308 -29.09 -4.25 11.84
C GLY A 308 -28.93 -5.74 11.52
N LYS A 309 -30.02 -6.49 11.63
CA LYS A 309 -29.98 -7.96 11.46
C LYS A 309 -29.68 -8.38 10.02
N THR A 310 -30.25 -7.69 9.04
CA THR A 310 -29.97 -7.95 7.62
C THR A 310 -28.49 -7.79 7.28
N THR A 311 -27.86 -6.72 7.75
CA THR A 311 -26.43 -6.45 7.57
C THR A 311 -25.54 -7.41 8.35
N ALA A 312 -26.01 -7.90 9.51
CA ALA A 312 -25.32 -8.95 10.26
C ALA A 312 -25.11 -10.20 9.38
N PHE A 313 -26.12 -10.66 8.64
CA PHE A 313 -25.99 -11.84 7.77
C PHE A 313 -24.86 -11.70 6.76
N TYR A 314 -24.78 -10.58 6.04
CA TYR A 314 -23.69 -10.34 5.09
C TYR A 314 -22.31 -10.35 5.76
N LEU A 315 -22.19 -9.77 6.96
CA LEU A 315 -20.93 -9.77 7.71
C LEU A 315 -20.56 -11.15 8.25
N ILE A 316 -21.55 -11.96 8.62
CA ILE A 316 -21.37 -13.35 9.03
C ILE A 316 -20.83 -14.17 7.86
N GLU A 317 -21.48 -14.09 6.70
CA GLU A 317 -21.02 -14.79 5.50
C GLU A 317 -19.64 -14.33 5.05
N LEU A 318 -19.35 -13.03 5.17
CA LEU A 318 -18.03 -12.47 4.91
C LEU A 318 -16.99 -13.05 5.88
N CYS A 319 -17.28 -13.10 7.19
CA CYS A 319 -16.39 -13.67 8.19
C CYS A 319 -16.12 -15.15 7.95
N LYS A 320 -17.16 -15.94 7.62
CA LYS A 320 -17.03 -17.35 7.23
C LYS A 320 -16.17 -17.51 5.99
N TRP A 321 -16.44 -16.72 4.94
CA TRP A 321 -15.70 -16.76 3.68
C TRP A 321 -14.20 -16.49 3.90
N LEU A 322 -13.90 -15.45 4.69
CA LEU A 322 -12.55 -15.03 5.04
C LEU A 322 -11.90 -15.92 6.11
N LYS A 323 -12.60 -16.93 6.65
CA LYS A 323 -12.12 -17.78 7.76
C LYS A 323 -11.65 -16.95 8.97
N LEU A 324 -12.47 -15.99 9.39
CA LEU A 324 -12.24 -15.21 10.61
C LEU A 324 -12.88 -15.92 11.82
N ASP A 325 -12.27 -15.80 12.99
CA ASP A 325 -12.90 -16.20 14.26
C ASP A 325 -13.84 -15.07 14.69
N TYR A 326 -15.15 -15.33 14.68
CA TYR A 326 -16.16 -14.30 14.92
C TYR A 326 -17.26 -14.73 15.89
N PHE A 327 -17.83 -13.74 16.58
CA PHE A 327 -18.95 -13.87 17.50
C PHE A 327 -20.01 -12.83 17.12
N ILE A 328 -21.29 -13.13 17.33
CA ILE A 328 -22.39 -12.20 17.05
C ILE A 328 -23.17 -11.98 18.34
N ILE A 329 -23.54 -10.73 18.60
CA ILE A 329 -24.44 -10.34 19.66
C ILE A 329 -25.48 -9.39 19.06
N THR A 330 -26.74 -9.82 19.04
CA THR A 330 -27.87 -9.01 18.58
C THR A 330 -29.02 -9.18 19.54
N ASP A 331 -29.81 -8.13 19.69
CA ASP A 331 -31.00 -8.21 20.49
C ASP A 331 -32.05 -9.03 19.76
N TRP A 332 -32.83 -9.76 20.55
CA TRP A 332 -33.89 -10.61 20.03
C TRP A 332 -35.04 -9.73 19.47
N ASP A 333 -35.20 -8.49 19.93
CA ASP A 333 -36.24 -7.50 19.55
C ASP A 333 -37.67 -8.03 19.60
N PHE A 334 -37.98 -8.90 20.57
CA PHE A 334 -39.35 -9.34 20.72
C PHE A 334 -40.11 -8.43 21.69
N GLU A 335 -41.40 -8.28 21.42
CA GLU A 335 -42.30 -7.51 22.27
C GLU A 335 -42.67 -8.26 23.57
N GLU A 336 -42.56 -9.59 23.57
CA GLU A 336 -42.87 -10.46 24.71
C GLU A 336 -41.60 -11.01 25.37
N ASP A 337 -41.60 -11.12 26.70
CA ASP A 337 -40.48 -11.69 27.49
C ASP A 337 -40.66 -13.21 27.64
N PHE A 338 -39.95 -13.98 26.80
CA PHE A 338 -39.89 -15.45 26.85
C PHE A 338 -38.56 -15.95 27.45
N ILE A 339 -37.82 -15.13 28.20
CA ILE A 339 -36.55 -15.56 28.82
C ILE A 339 -36.77 -16.81 29.69
N SER A 340 -37.91 -16.89 30.38
CA SER A 340 -38.32 -18.05 31.18
C SER A 340 -38.56 -19.29 30.34
N GLU A 341 -39.17 -19.17 29.16
CA GLU A 341 -39.44 -20.29 28.24
C GLU A 341 -38.16 -20.79 27.58
N ILE A 342 -37.24 -19.89 27.21
CA ILE A 342 -35.92 -20.24 26.67
C ILE A 342 -35.03 -20.87 27.73
N SER A 343 -35.13 -20.46 29.01
CA SER A 343 -34.31 -21.03 30.08
C SER A 343 -34.54 -22.53 30.32
N GLY A 344 -35.66 -23.07 29.83
CA GLY A 344 -35.97 -24.50 29.83
C GLY A 344 -35.39 -25.29 28.64
N ILE A 345 -34.84 -24.59 27.64
CA ILE A 345 -34.30 -25.19 26.42
C ILE A 345 -32.82 -25.50 26.63
N SER A 346 -32.49 -26.79 26.71
CA SER A 346 -31.15 -27.26 27.07
C SER A 346 -30.22 -27.54 25.89
N SER A 347 -30.76 -27.62 24.67
CA SER A 347 -29.99 -27.92 23.46
C SER A 347 -30.53 -27.17 22.23
N MET A 348 -29.69 -27.08 21.18
CA MET A 348 -30.09 -26.47 19.90
C MET A 348 -31.16 -27.29 19.18
N GLU A 349 -31.25 -28.58 19.45
CA GLU A 349 -32.28 -29.48 18.93
C GLU A 349 -33.63 -29.18 19.59
N ASP A 350 -33.65 -29.00 20.92
CA ASP A 350 -34.85 -28.60 21.66
C ASP A 350 -35.37 -27.22 21.22
N LEU A 351 -34.46 -26.30 20.85
CA LEU A 351 -34.85 -24.99 20.33
C LEU A 351 -35.55 -25.13 18.98
N LYS A 352 -34.98 -25.92 18.05
CA LYS A 352 -35.52 -26.12 16.69
C LYS A 352 -36.90 -26.75 16.65
N GLU A 353 -37.26 -27.52 17.69
CA GLU A 353 -38.59 -28.11 17.84
C GLU A 353 -39.58 -27.18 18.58
N ASN A 354 -39.09 -26.06 19.13
CA ASN A 354 -39.90 -25.10 19.85
C ASN A 354 -40.57 -24.11 18.88
N VAL A 355 -41.80 -23.71 19.22
CA VAL A 355 -42.58 -22.69 18.48
C VAL A 355 -41.83 -21.35 18.38
N LEU A 356 -40.94 -21.07 19.34
CA LEU A 356 -40.09 -19.87 19.37
C LEU A 356 -38.99 -19.86 18.28
N TYR A 357 -38.74 -20.96 17.57
CA TYR A 357 -37.72 -21.03 16.52
C TYR A 357 -38.23 -20.64 15.13
N GLU A 358 -39.55 -20.62 14.92
CA GLU A 358 -40.16 -20.20 13.64
C GLU A 358 -39.93 -18.72 13.32
#